data_AF-A0A392LZ90-F1
#
_entry.id   AF-A0A392LZ90-F1
#
_cell.length_a   1.000
_cell.length_b   1.000
_cell.length_c   1.000
_cell.angle_alpha   90.00
_cell.angle_beta   90.00
_cell.angle_gamma   90.00
#
_symmetry.space_group_name_H-M   'P 1'
#
loop_
_entity.id
_entity.type
_entity.pdbx_description
1 polymer ?
#
loop_
_entity_poly.entity_id
_entity_poly.type
_entity_poly.pdbx_seq_one_letter_code
_entity_poly.pdbx_strand_id
1 'polypeptide(L)'
;MYNNMDNLFEKRKQIIENIPNFWKTVFMNHEVLRKCLNQRDQEVFDPNEYFDGTILQKSFIYDEDDNLACTEATKISWKHDMEIEHGVDPDAEQNDVSHSHWSFFKWFHSTAEDVKRVNEDMVAFVIRDEIHPNPLTVFGFKGMRAGRSVIEELDLDDVEPKSRVCNVVHSRKRKRE
;
A
#
# COMPACT_ATOMS: atom_id res chain seq x y z
N MET A 1 9.46 -13.25 22.25
CA MET A 1 9.37 -11.81 21.92
C MET A 1 8.61 -11.53 20.60
N TYR A 2 8.08 -12.53 19.88
CA TYR A 2 7.24 -12.30 18.68
C TYR A 2 5.77 -11.93 19.02
N ASN A 3 5.24 -12.42 20.15
CA ASN A 3 3.83 -12.23 20.54
C ASN A 3 3.40 -10.77 20.79
N ASN A 4 4.33 -9.81 20.89
CA ASN A 4 3.99 -8.40 21.17
C ASN A 4 3.64 -7.62 19.89
N MET A 5 4.24 -7.95 18.75
CA MET A 5 3.97 -7.28 17.47
C MET A 5 2.62 -7.70 16.90
N ASP A 6 2.27 -8.98 16.99
CA ASP A 6 0.96 -9.47 16.54
C ASP A 6 -0.19 -8.83 17.32
N ASN A 7 -0.03 -8.68 18.65
CA ASN A 7 -0.97 -8.00 19.51
C ASN A 7 -1.10 -6.50 19.14
N LEU A 8 0.03 -5.86 18.82
CA LEU A 8 0.04 -4.47 18.40
C LEU A 8 -0.72 -4.25 17.09
N PHE A 9 -0.48 -5.08 16.06
CA PHE A 9 -1.18 -4.96 14.78
C PHE A 9 -2.68 -5.20 14.92
N GLU A 10 -3.08 -6.16 15.76
CA GLU A 10 -4.50 -6.45 16.00
C GLU A 10 -5.19 -5.29 16.74
N LYS A 11 -4.56 -4.73 17.79
CA LYS A 11 -5.08 -3.54 18.48
C LYS A 11 -5.20 -2.35 17.53
N ARG A 12 -4.18 -2.11 16.71
CA ARG A 12 -4.20 -1.03 15.72
C ARG A 12 -5.32 -1.21 14.70
N LYS A 13 -5.53 -2.44 14.23
CA LYS A 13 -6.63 -2.78 13.32
C LYS A 13 -7.99 -2.43 13.94
N GLN A 14 -8.24 -2.84 15.18
CA GLN A 14 -9.49 -2.52 15.90
C GLN A 14 -9.75 -1.02 16.03
N ILE A 15 -8.69 -0.22 16.25
CA ILE A 15 -8.83 1.24 16.35
C ILE A 15 -9.13 1.84 14.97
N ILE A 16 -8.39 1.43 13.94
CA ILE A 16 -8.55 1.93 12.57
C ILE A 16 -9.96 1.62 12.02
N GLU A 17 -10.52 0.44 12.32
CA GLU A 17 -11.87 0.06 11.90
C GLU A 17 -12.96 1.01 12.40
N ASN A 18 -12.71 1.74 13.49
CA ASN A 18 -13.64 2.71 14.06
C ASN A 18 -13.45 4.15 13.56
N ILE A 19 -12.47 4.41 12.68
CA ILE A 19 -12.20 5.74 12.13
C ILE A 19 -12.74 5.82 10.69
N PRO A 20 -13.80 6.61 10.43
CA PRO A 20 -14.34 6.78 9.09
C PRO A 20 -13.28 7.32 8.13
N ASN A 21 -13.26 6.79 6.91
CA ASN A 21 -12.38 7.22 5.82
C ASN A 21 -10.87 7.18 6.17
N PHE A 22 -10.46 6.37 7.15
CA PHE A 22 -9.08 6.34 7.63
C PHE A 22 -8.07 6.11 6.50
N TRP A 23 -8.18 5.00 5.77
CA TRP A 23 -7.23 4.64 4.72
C TRP A 23 -7.28 5.61 3.53
N LYS A 24 -8.48 6.08 3.14
CA LYS A 24 -8.63 7.14 2.14
C LYS A 24 -7.84 8.39 2.52
N THR A 25 -7.96 8.82 3.78
CA THR A 25 -7.24 9.98 4.31
C THR A 25 -5.72 9.75 4.34
N VAL A 26 -5.27 8.58 4.81
CA VAL A 26 -3.85 8.22 4.83
C VAL A 26 -3.24 8.30 3.44
N PHE A 27 -3.89 7.68 2.45
CA PHE A 27 -3.41 7.67 1.08
C PHE A 27 -3.39 9.08 0.47
N MET A 28 -4.41 9.91 0.78
CA MET A 28 -4.49 11.29 0.29
C MET A 28 -3.54 12.26 1.00
N ASN A 29 -3.12 11.97 2.24
CA ASN A 29 -2.15 12.79 2.96
C ASN A 29 -0.70 12.48 2.54
N HIS A 30 -0.43 11.27 2.07
CA HIS A 30 0.91 10.86 1.67
C HIS A 30 1.32 11.48 0.32
N GLU A 31 2.48 12.12 0.25
CA GLU A 31 2.89 12.91 -0.93
C GLU A 31 3.02 12.08 -2.21
N VAL A 32 3.55 10.87 -2.09
CA VAL A 32 3.67 9.91 -3.21
C VAL A 32 2.30 9.35 -3.61
N LEU A 33 1.57 8.71 -2.69
CA LEU A 33 0.31 8.05 -3.02
C LEU A 33 -0.78 9.02 -3.52
N ARG A 34 -0.85 10.24 -2.98
CA ARG A 34 -1.79 11.26 -3.48
C ARG A 34 -1.62 11.53 -4.98
N LYS A 35 -0.40 11.47 -5.51
CA LYS A 35 -0.12 11.66 -6.95
C LYS A 35 -0.37 10.41 -7.78
N CYS A 36 -0.48 9.25 -7.12
CA CYS A 36 -0.72 7.96 -7.75
C CYS A 36 -2.21 7.57 -7.80
N LEU A 37 -3.09 8.37 -7.20
CA LEU A 37 -4.53 8.17 -7.18
C LEU A 37 -5.22 9.24 -8.04
N ASN A 38 -5.90 8.81 -9.10
CA ASN A 38 -6.82 9.69 -9.83
C ASN A 38 -8.18 9.82 -9.11
N GLN A 39 -9.10 10.60 -9.66
CA GLN A 39 -10.43 10.83 -9.07
C GLN A 39 -11.22 9.53 -8.88
N ARG A 40 -11.24 8.66 -9.89
CA ARG A 40 -11.92 7.35 -9.82
C ARG A 40 -11.27 6.41 -8.81
N ASP A 41 -9.94 6.41 -8.70
CA ASP A 41 -9.23 5.59 -7.73
C ASP A 41 -9.62 5.95 -6.28
N GLN A 42 -9.94 7.23 -6.03
CA GLN A 42 -10.37 7.71 -4.71
C GLN A 42 -11.80 7.29 -4.34
N GLU A 43 -12.67 7.10 -5.34
CA GLU A 43 -14.06 6.68 -5.14
C GLU A 43 -14.17 5.22 -4.68
N VAL A 44 -13.18 4.39 -5.03
CA VAL A 44 -13.13 2.98 -4.59
C VAL A 44 -13.02 2.84 -3.07
N PHE A 45 -12.48 3.84 -2.37
CA PHE A 45 -12.38 3.80 -0.91
C PHE A 45 -13.73 4.01 -0.19
N ASP A 46 -14.75 4.49 -0.89
CA ASP A 46 -16.12 4.57 -0.38
C ASP A 46 -16.84 3.22 -0.62
N PRO A 47 -18.04 2.99 -0.08
CA PRO A 47 -18.87 1.87 -0.51
C PRO A 47 -19.04 1.95 -2.03
N ASN A 48 -18.36 1.07 -2.76
CA ASN A 48 -18.21 1.22 -4.20
C ASN A 48 -18.92 0.10 -4.96
N GLU A 49 -19.48 0.45 -6.11
CA GLU A 49 -20.20 -0.47 -6.99
C GLU A 49 -19.31 -1.01 -8.12
N TYR A 50 -18.01 -0.67 -8.14
CA TYR A 50 -17.12 -0.97 -9.26
C TYR A 50 -16.71 -2.44 -9.32
N PHE A 51 -16.51 -3.10 -8.18
CA PHE A 51 -16.17 -4.52 -8.09
C PHE A 51 -16.63 -5.12 -6.75
N ASP A 52 -16.96 -6.41 -6.73
CA ASP A 52 -17.45 -7.07 -5.51
C ASP A 52 -16.30 -7.52 -4.59
N GLY A 53 -16.47 -7.28 -3.29
CA GLY A 53 -15.87 -8.00 -2.15
C GLY A 53 -14.50 -8.65 -2.37
N THR A 54 -13.47 -7.86 -2.67
CA THR A 54 -12.14 -8.38 -2.97
C THR A 54 -11.07 -7.77 -2.07
N ILE A 55 -10.25 -8.62 -1.46
CA ILE A 55 -8.96 -8.22 -0.90
C ILE A 55 -7.99 -8.09 -2.08
N LEU A 56 -7.57 -6.86 -2.37
CA LEU A 56 -6.55 -6.60 -3.38
C LEU A 56 -5.17 -6.83 -2.75
N GLN A 57 -4.42 -7.78 -3.31
CA GLN A 57 -3.08 -8.12 -2.88
C GLN A 57 -2.14 -8.07 -4.09
N LYS A 58 -0.94 -7.54 -3.88
CA LYS A 58 0.17 -7.64 -4.82
C LYS A 58 1.39 -8.18 -4.09
N SER A 59 1.97 -9.25 -4.61
CA SER A 59 3.14 -9.94 -4.08
C SER A 59 4.35 -9.67 -4.97
N PHE A 60 5.50 -9.44 -4.34
CA PHE A 60 6.79 -9.28 -4.99
C PHE A 60 7.66 -10.46 -4.61
N ILE A 61 8.13 -11.22 -5.59
CA ILE A 61 8.86 -12.47 -5.40
C ILE A 61 10.29 -12.24 -5.88
N TYR A 62 11.25 -12.42 -4.98
CA TYR A 62 12.68 -12.21 -5.23
C TYR A 62 13.40 -13.57 -5.38
N ASP A 63 14.43 -13.61 -6.22
CA ASP A 63 15.28 -14.79 -6.39
C ASP A 63 16.38 -14.90 -5.31
N GLU A 64 17.27 -15.90 -5.44
CA GLU A 64 18.36 -16.15 -4.49
C GLU A 64 19.41 -15.03 -4.46
N ASP A 65 19.45 -14.18 -5.49
CA ASP A 65 20.37 -13.07 -5.65
C ASP A 65 19.72 -11.71 -5.30
N ASP A 66 18.60 -11.73 -4.59
CA ASP A 66 17.78 -10.56 -4.21
C ASP A 66 17.25 -9.73 -5.41
N ASN A 67 17.17 -10.32 -6.60
CA ASN A 67 16.57 -9.66 -7.76
C ASN A 67 15.06 -9.96 -7.81
N LEU A 68 14.26 -8.95 -8.16
CA LEU A 68 12.82 -9.14 -8.35
C LEU A 68 12.58 -10.12 -9.52
N ALA A 69 12.11 -11.34 -9.22
CA ALA A 69 11.92 -12.39 -10.20
C ALA A 69 10.55 -12.29 -10.87
N CYS A 70 9.49 -12.12 -10.09
CA CYS A 70 8.13 -11.98 -10.59
C CYS A 70 7.23 -11.19 -9.62
N THR A 71 6.08 -10.77 -10.12
CA THR A 71 5.01 -10.15 -9.33
C THR A 71 3.70 -10.88 -9.57
N GLU A 72 2.92 -11.08 -8.52
CA GLU A 72 1.58 -11.66 -8.60
C GLU A 72 0.57 -10.67 -8.00
N ALA A 73 -0.58 -10.51 -8.61
CA ALA A 73 -1.60 -9.58 -8.14
C ALA A 73 -3.00 -10.20 -8.21
N THR A 74 -3.87 -9.81 -7.27
CA THR A 74 -5.28 -10.16 -7.32
C THR A 74 -5.89 -9.66 -8.63
N LYS A 75 -6.49 -10.58 -9.40
CA LYS A 75 -7.25 -10.21 -10.59
C LYS A 75 -8.53 -9.49 -10.15
N ILE A 76 -8.66 -8.23 -10.58
CA ILE A 76 -9.83 -7.41 -10.27
C ILE A 76 -10.96 -7.79 -11.22
N SER A 77 -12.10 -8.20 -10.66
CA SER A 77 -13.30 -8.53 -11.43
C SER A 77 -14.25 -7.34 -11.43
N TRP A 78 -14.05 -6.42 -12.37
CA TRP A 78 -14.89 -5.23 -12.53
C TRP A 78 -16.32 -5.60 -12.93
N LYS A 79 -17.31 -4.84 -12.45
CA LYS A 79 -18.68 -4.91 -12.96
C LYS A 79 -18.74 -4.30 -14.36
N HIS A 80 -19.72 -4.74 -15.15
CA HIS A 80 -19.89 -4.35 -16.56
C HIS A 80 -19.82 -2.82 -16.73
N ASP A 81 -19.04 -2.36 -17.71
CA ASP A 81 -18.79 -0.95 -18.06
C ASP A 81 -18.14 -0.08 -16.97
N MET A 82 -17.65 -0.68 -15.89
CA MET A 82 -17.01 0.01 -14.76
C MET A 82 -15.51 -0.29 -14.67
N GLU A 83 -14.94 -0.94 -15.68
CA GLU A 83 -13.50 -1.16 -15.76
C GLU A 83 -12.81 0.21 -15.87
N ILE A 84 -11.90 0.48 -14.93
CA ILE A 84 -11.01 1.65 -14.97
C ILE A 84 -9.92 1.34 -16.01
N GLU A 85 -10.32 1.08 -17.26
CA GLU A 85 -9.40 0.76 -18.33
C GLU A 85 -8.54 2.01 -18.60
N HIS A 86 -7.23 1.84 -18.46
CA HIS A 86 -6.20 2.82 -18.80
C HIS A 86 -6.10 4.11 -17.97
N GLY A 87 -6.87 4.31 -16.90
CA GLY A 87 -6.73 5.54 -16.11
C GLY A 87 -7.00 6.81 -16.94
N VAL A 88 -7.77 6.68 -18.02
CA VAL A 88 -8.26 7.81 -18.80
C VAL A 88 -9.55 8.28 -18.14
N ASP A 89 -9.50 9.47 -17.57
CA ASP A 89 -10.70 10.19 -17.16
C ASP A 89 -11.37 10.73 -18.44
N PRO A 90 -12.58 10.26 -18.81
CA PRO A 90 -13.28 10.74 -20.00
C PRO A 90 -13.72 12.21 -19.86
N ASP A 91 -13.74 12.75 -18.64
CA ASP A 91 -14.05 14.15 -18.36
C ASP A 91 -12.78 15.04 -18.28
N ALA A 92 -11.58 14.47 -18.44
CA ALA A 92 -10.36 15.26 -18.54
C ALA A 92 -10.34 16.03 -19.87
N GLU A 93 -10.43 17.37 -19.78
CA GLU A 93 -10.21 18.25 -20.93
C GLU A 93 -8.86 17.93 -21.59
N GLN A 94 -8.88 17.79 -22.91
CA GLN A 94 -7.74 17.45 -23.79
C GLN A 94 -6.48 18.34 -23.66
N ASN A 95 -6.52 19.38 -22.82
CA ASN A 95 -5.42 20.32 -22.61
C ASN A 95 -4.72 20.18 -21.25
N ASP A 96 -5.22 19.36 -20.32
CA ASP A 96 -4.50 19.10 -19.06
C ASP A 96 -3.66 17.83 -19.16
N VAL A 97 -2.50 17.98 -19.79
CA VAL A 97 -1.47 16.93 -19.92
C VAL A 97 -0.79 16.63 -18.57
N SER A 98 -1.25 17.23 -17.46
CA SER A 98 -0.59 17.16 -16.14
C SER A 98 -1.19 16.15 -15.17
N HIS A 99 -2.41 15.65 -15.40
CA HIS A 99 -2.94 14.50 -14.67
C HIS A 99 -2.55 13.21 -15.37
N SER A 100 -1.37 12.75 -14.98
CA SER A 100 -0.76 11.45 -15.23
C SER A 100 -1.78 10.36 -15.63
N HIS A 101 -1.53 9.71 -16.77
CA HIS A 101 -2.14 8.46 -17.26
C HIS A 101 -1.86 7.24 -16.33
N TRP A 102 -1.71 7.51 -15.03
CA TRP A 102 -1.39 6.59 -13.96
C TRP A 102 -2.62 6.36 -13.10
N SER A 103 -2.93 5.10 -12.85
CA SER A 103 -3.96 4.68 -11.91
C SER A 103 -3.34 3.72 -10.91
N PHE A 104 -3.79 3.78 -9.66
CA PHE A 104 -3.40 2.80 -8.64
C PHE A 104 -3.78 1.36 -9.04
N PHE A 105 -4.85 1.15 -9.82
CA PHE A 105 -5.22 -0.17 -10.32
C PHE A 105 -4.35 -0.65 -11.48
N LYS A 106 -3.76 0.27 -12.26
CA LYS A 106 -2.73 -0.08 -13.25
C LYS A 106 -1.51 -0.71 -12.58
N TRP A 107 -1.15 -0.25 -11.39
CA TRP A 107 -0.06 -0.86 -10.60
C TRP A 107 -0.33 -2.32 -10.25
N PHE A 108 -1.59 -2.77 -10.08
CA PHE A 108 -1.87 -4.20 -9.89
C PHE A 108 -1.55 -5.03 -11.15
N HIS A 109 -1.62 -4.42 -12.33
CA HIS A 109 -1.32 -5.07 -13.60
C HIS A 109 0.17 -5.02 -14.00
N SER A 110 1.01 -4.25 -13.28
CA SER A 110 2.42 -4.13 -13.64
C SER A 110 3.20 -5.43 -13.43
N THR A 111 4.09 -5.72 -14.38
CA THR A 111 4.99 -6.88 -14.35
C THR A 111 6.29 -6.58 -13.59
N ALA A 112 7.11 -7.59 -13.31
CA ALA A 112 8.43 -7.38 -12.70
C ALA A 112 9.34 -6.50 -13.58
N GLU A 113 9.21 -6.60 -14.90
CA GLU A 113 9.93 -5.79 -15.87
C GLU A 113 9.49 -4.33 -15.85
N ASP A 114 8.18 -4.06 -15.73
CA ASP A 114 7.65 -2.69 -15.60
C ASP A 114 8.17 -2.03 -14.32
N VAL A 115 8.11 -2.77 -13.21
CA VAL A 115 8.60 -2.33 -11.91
C VAL A 115 10.09 -1.95 -11.96
N LYS A 116 10.93 -2.82 -12.54
CA LYS A 116 12.38 -2.56 -12.71
C LYS A 116 12.69 -1.36 -13.61
N ARG A 117 11.87 -1.10 -14.62
CA ARG A 117 12.10 -0.02 -15.61
C ARG A 117 11.67 1.34 -15.11
N VAL A 118 10.55 1.38 -14.40
CA VAL A 118 9.83 2.63 -14.11
C VAL A 118 9.98 3.06 -12.64
N ASN A 119 10.70 2.29 -11.81
CA ASN A 119 10.81 2.52 -10.36
C ASN A 119 9.41 2.60 -9.71
N GLU A 120 8.45 1.83 -10.22
CA GLU A 120 7.08 1.71 -9.68
C GLU A 120 7.04 1.07 -8.29
N ASP A 121 8.20 0.61 -7.81
CA ASP A 121 8.44 0.21 -6.43
C ASP A 121 8.12 1.30 -5.41
N MET A 122 8.00 2.57 -5.81
CA MET A 122 7.65 3.66 -4.90
C MET A 122 6.31 3.42 -4.19
N VAL A 123 5.30 2.87 -4.88
CA VAL A 123 4.00 2.56 -4.23
C VAL A 123 4.17 1.42 -3.22
N ALA A 124 4.87 0.36 -3.61
CA ALA A 124 5.14 -0.79 -2.74
C ALA A 124 5.95 -0.39 -1.50
N PHE A 125 7.01 0.40 -1.71
CA PHE A 125 7.90 0.92 -0.69
C PHE A 125 7.14 1.81 0.29
N VAL A 126 6.37 2.80 -0.20
CA VAL A 126 5.60 3.68 0.66
C VAL A 126 4.58 2.91 1.50
N ILE A 127 3.85 1.97 0.89
CA ILE A 127 2.88 1.16 1.63
C ILE A 127 3.60 0.32 2.70
N ARG A 128 4.70 -0.36 2.37
CA ARG A 128 5.40 -1.29 3.26
C ARG A 128 6.23 -0.60 4.34
N ASP A 129 6.99 0.42 3.98
CA ASP A 129 8.05 1.02 4.79
C ASP A 129 7.61 2.32 5.47
N GLU A 130 6.64 3.07 4.91
CA GLU A 130 6.19 4.35 5.49
C GLU A 130 4.82 4.24 6.16
N ILE A 131 3.84 3.63 5.49
CA ILE A 131 2.45 3.59 5.96
C ILE A 131 2.19 2.40 6.88
N HIS A 132 2.55 1.18 6.47
CA HIS A 132 2.25 -0.03 7.23
C HIS A 132 2.86 -0.03 8.64
N PRO A 133 4.05 0.54 8.91
CA PRO A 133 4.59 0.59 10.26
C PRO A 133 3.79 1.51 11.19
N ASN A 134 3.34 2.67 10.72
CA ASN A 134 2.54 3.58 11.53
C ASN A 134 1.64 4.52 10.69
N PRO A 135 0.44 4.05 10.26
CA PRO A 135 -0.43 4.84 9.40
C PRO A 135 -1.06 6.04 10.11
N LEU A 136 -1.05 6.06 11.45
CA LEU A 136 -1.61 7.15 12.25
C LEU A 136 -0.79 8.44 12.12
N THR A 137 0.53 8.32 11.90
CA THR A 137 1.41 9.47 11.66
C THR A 137 1.04 10.20 10.37
N VAL A 138 0.72 9.45 9.32
CA VAL A 138 0.28 9.97 8.02
C VAL A 138 -1.15 10.50 8.09
N PHE A 139 -2.01 9.85 8.87
CA PHE A 139 -3.38 10.30 9.10
C PHE A 139 -3.44 11.66 9.83
N GLY A 140 -2.57 11.87 10.83
CA GLY A 140 -2.73 12.89 11.87
C GLY A 140 -2.22 14.32 11.62
N PHE A 141 -1.66 14.68 10.46
CA PHE A 141 -0.91 15.96 10.37
C PHE A 141 -1.58 17.16 9.67
N LYS A 142 -2.80 17.08 9.10
CA LYS A 142 -3.35 18.24 8.34
C LYS A 142 -4.81 18.66 8.51
N GLY A 143 -5.62 18.09 9.41
CA GLY A 143 -6.93 18.74 9.63
C GLY A 143 -8.07 18.06 10.37
N MET A 144 -7.90 16.88 10.98
CA MET A 144 -9.00 16.26 11.74
C MET A 144 -8.78 16.31 13.24
N ARG A 145 -9.76 16.88 13.95
CA ARG A 145 -9.98 16.79 15.40
C ARG A 145 -10.35 15.34 15.82
N ALA A 146 -9.52 14.36 15.45
CA ALA A 146 -9.57 13.08 16.16
C ALA A 146 -9.04 13.36 17.57
N GLY A 147 -9.84 13.04 18.59
CA GLY A 147 -9.53 13.36 19.98
C GLY A 147 -8.11 12.96 20.33
N ARG A 148 -7.34 13.93 20.83
CA ARG A 148 -5.95 13.78 21.30
C ARG A 148 -5.74 12.51 22.15
N SER A 149 -6.78 12.02 22.84
CA SER A 149 -6.68 10.84 23.71
C SER A 149 -6.54 9.49 22.98
N VAL A 150 -6.96 9.35 21.71
CA VAL A 150 -6.79 8.06 20.98
C VAL A 150 -5.36 7.91 20.45
N ILE A 151 -4.70 9.03 20.19
CA ILE A 151 -3.33 9.08 19.68
C ILE A 151 -2.32 8.95 20.83
N GLU A 152 -2.58 9.58 21.99
CA GLU A 152 -1.72 9.45 23.18
C GLU A 152 -1.66 8.01 23.75
N GLU A 153 -2.67 7.16 23.56
CA GLU A 153 -2.59 5.73 23.92
C GLU A 153 -1.71 4.90 22.95
N LEU A 154 -1.36 5.46 21.79
CA LEU A 154 -0.62 4.78 20.72
C LEU A 154 0.75 5.41 20.44
N ASP A 155 1.18 6.39 21.23
CA ASP A 155 2.57 6.81 21.33
C ASP A 155 3.37 5.65 21.93
N LEU A 156 3.72 4.72 21.03
CA LEU A 156 4.62 3.60 21.25
C LEU A 156 6.03 4.16 21.44
N ASP A 157 6.28 4.74 22.60
CA ASP A 157 7.62 4.98 23.14
C ASP A 157 8.32 3.64 23.45
N ASP A 158 8.49 2.72 22.48
CA ASP A 158 9.56 1.68 22.49
C ASP A 158 9.63 0.77 21.24
N VAL A 159 9.67 1.34 20.03
CA VAL A 159 10.23 0.58 18.90
C VAL A 159 11.45 1.33 18.37
N GLU A 160 12.54 1.21 19.12
CA GLU A 160 13.87 1.45 18.59
C GLU A 160 14.02 0.66 17.27
N PRO A 161 14.37 1.29 16.13
CA PRO A 161 14.61 0.57 14.89
C PRO A 161 15.86 -0.26 15.09
N LYS A 162 15.70 -1.53 15.52
CA LYS A 162 16.83 -2.43 15.66
C LYS A 162 17.48 -2.57 14.30
N SER A 163 18.66 -1.97 14.22
CA SER A 163 19.67 -2.07 13.17
C SER A 163 19.60 -3.38 12.40
N ARG A 164 19.64 -3.27 11.08
CA ARG A 164 19.91 -4.35 10.12
C ARG A 164 20.91 -5.35 10.68
N VAL A 165 20.44 -6.53 11.08
CA VAL A 165 21.28 -7.71 11.21
C VAL A 165 20.58 -8.84 10.47
N CYS A 166 20.87 -8.94 9.17
CA CYS A 166 20.62 -10.15 8.41
C CYS A 166 21.57 -11.23 8.94
N ASN A 167 21.11 -12.04 9.88
CA ASN A 167 21.79 -13.29 10.22
C ASN A 167 21.49 -14.31 9.11
N VAL A 168 22.33 -14.34 8.08
CA VAL A 168 22.29 -15.38 7.06
C VAL A 168 22.82 -16.68 7.65
N VAL A 169 21.92 -17.56 8.10
CA VAL A 169 22.27 -18.93 8.49
C VAL A 169 22.46 -19.76 7.21
N HIS A 170 23.70 -19.93 6.77
CA HIS A 170 24.03 -20.86 5.69
C HIS A 170 23.97 -22.31 6.18
N SER A 171 22.86 -23.01 5.93
CA SER A 171 22.82 -24.47 6.05
C SER A 171 23.34 -25.14 4.78
N ARG A 172 24.64 -25.45 4.75
CA ARG A 172 25.25 -26.31 3.72
C ARG A 172 24.78 -27.76 3.91
N LYS A 173 23.90 -28.26 3.06
CA LYS A 173 23.69 -29.72 2.91
C LYS A 173 24.75 -30.28 1.95
N ARG A 174 25.71 -31.05 2.50
CA ARG A 174 26.66 -31.84 1.72
C ARG A 174 25.91 -32.90 0.90
N LYS A 175 26.06 -32.90 -0.42
CA LYS A 175 25.75 -34.05 -1.27
C LYS A 175 26.69 -35.19 -0.84
N ARG A 176 26.12 -36.33 -0.47
CA ARG A 176 26.87 -37.59 -0.34
C ARG A 176 27.03 -38.15 -1.76
N GLU A 177 28.26 -38.55 -2.09
CA GLU A 177 28.58 -39.44 -3.21
C GLU A 177 27.88 -40.80 -3.06
#